data_AF-A0A942B056-F1
#
_entry.id   AF-A0A942B056-F1
#
_cell.length_a   1.000
_cell.length_b   1.000
_cell.length_c   1.000
_cell.angle_alpha   90.00
_cell.angle_beta   90.00
_cell.angle_gamma   90.00
#
_symmetry.space_group_name_H-M   'P 1'
#
loop_
_entity.id
_entity.type
_entity.pdbx_description
1 polymer ?
#
loop_
_entity_poly.entity_id
_entity_poly.type
_entity_poly.pdbx_seq_one_letter_code
_entity_poly.pdbx_strand_id
1 'polypeptide(L)'
;MKQILIGRMADASTKDEFCFSLRCEECTKVWRSAPVPFSKAGVSPSTEGKRIIYNTLYEKEKRRALEKAAREGEEVFNICPICRRLICNECFLICDDLDLCRACALRLGEAGEPVSGKSNETEHVRKTTAALK
;
A
#
# COMPACT_ATOMS: atom_id res chain seq x y z
N MET A 1 3.21 13.48 -3.03
CA MET A 1 2.93 12.71 -1.79
C MET A 1 3.96 11.59 -1.58
N LYS A 2 4.55 11.07 -2.66
CA LYS A 2 5.61 10.05 -2.75
C LYS A 2 6.64 10.04 -1.61
N GLN A 3 7.31 11.17 -1.33
CA GLN A 3 8.36 11.19 -0.29
C GLN A 3 7.82 10.93 1.12
N ILE A 4 6.58 11.37 1.42
CA ILE A 4 5.92 11.08 2.69
C ILE A 4 5.64 9.58 2.79
N LEU A 5 5.16 8.96 1.71
CA LEU A 5 4.90 7.52 1.67
C LEU A 5 6.18 6.71 1.85
N ILE A 6 7.25 7.06 1.13
CA ILE A 6 8.57 6.42 1.28
C ILE A 6 9.02 6.44 2.74
N GLY A 7 8.88 7.58 3.44
CA GLY A 7 9.23 7.69 4.85
C GLY A 7 8.35 6.89 5.82
N ARG A 8 7.18 6.40 5.39
CA ARG A 8 6.24 5.60 6.19
C ARG A 8 6.18 4.13 5.81
N MET A 9 6.85 3.73 4.72
CA MET A 9 6.85 2.35 4.26
C MET A 9 7.67 1.46 5.18
N ALA A 10 7.06 0.36 5.62
CA ALA A 10 7.80 -0.74 6.23
C ALA A 10 8.33 -1.65 5.13
N ASP A 11 9.61 -1.98 5.23
CA ASP A 11 10.29 -2.90 4.32
C ASP A 11 9.92 -4.35 4.66
N ALA A 12 9.36 -5.05 3.67
CA ALA A 12 9.03 -6.46 3.73
C ALA A 12 9.77 -7.27 2.65
N SER A 13 10.88 -6.72 2.14
CA SER A 13 11.70 -7.34 1.10
C SER A 13 12.43 -8.58 1.63
N THR A 14 12.67 -9.52 0.73
CA THR A 14 13.51 -10.70 0.95
C THR A 14 14.76 -10.62 0.06
N LYS A 15 15.60 -11.65 0.10
CA LYS A 15 16.75 -11.76 -0.82
C LYS A 15 16.34 -11.96 -2.29
N ASP A 16 15.11 -12.42 -2.54
CA ASP A 16 14.65 -12.82 -3.87
C ASP A 16 13.64 -11.83 -4.48
N GLU A 17 12.99 -11.01 -3.66
CA GLU A 17 12.02 -10.01 -4.11
C GLU A 17 11.92 -8.81 -3.16
N PHE A 18 11.47 -7.68 -3.70
CA PHE A 18 11.20 -6.46 -2.97
C PHE A 18 9.71 -6.28 -2.76
N CYS A 19 9.31 -6.04 -1.52
CA CYS A 19 7.93 -5.75 -1.15
C CYS A 19 7.92 -4.72 -0.02
N PHE A 20 6.99 -3.78 -0.08
CA PHE A 20 6.83 -2.72 0.91
C PHE A 20 5.40 -2.69 1.39
N SER A 21 5.19 -2.18 2.61
CA SER A 21 3.86 -2.11 3.20
C SER A 21 3.60 -0.76 3.84
N LEU A 22 2.32 -0.38 3.83
CA LEU A 22 1.79 0.78 4.53
C LEU A 22 0.66 0.34 5.45
N ARG A 23 0.51 1.01 6.58
CA ARG A 23 -0.56 0.77 7.53
C ARG A 23 -1.46 1.99 7.62
N CYS A 24 -2.76 1.80 7.47
CA CYS A 24 -3.73 2.87 7.74
C CYS A 24 -3.69 3.22 9.23
N GLU A 25 -3.48 4.49 9.55
CA GLU A 25 -3.44 4.97 10.93
C GLU A 25 -4.85 5.22 11.51
N GLU A 26 -5.91 4.90 10.75
CA GLU A 26 -7.31 4.91 11.21
C GLU A 26 -7.81 3.49 11.53
N CYS A 27 -7.79 2.58 10.54
CA CYS A 27 -8.34 1.22 10.68
C CYS A 27 -7.29 0.14 10.88
N THR A 28 -6.00 0.49 10.91
CA THR A 28 -4.85 -0.43 11.09
C THR A 28 -4.63 -1.45 9.98
N LYS A 29 -5.50 -1.49 8.94
CA LYS A 29 -5.36 -2.35 7.76
C LYS A 29 -4.00 -2.10 7.10
N VAL A 30 -3.33 -3.20 6.72
CA VAL A 30 -2.04 -3.19 6.04
C VAL A 30 -2.26 -3.40 4.55
N TRP A 31 -1.70 -2.52 3.74
CA TRP A 31 -1.55 -2.68 2.30
C TRP A 31 -0.13 -3.12 1.99
N ARG A 32 0.04 -3.93 0.94
CA ARG A 32 1.33 -4.39 0.45
C ARG A 32 1.45 -4.03 -1.03
N SER A 33 2.63 -3.55 -1.42
CA SER A 33 2.96 -3.32 -2.83
C SER A 33 3.02 -4.63 -3.59
N ALA A 34 2.83 -4.56 -4.91
CA ALA A 34 3.13 -5.69 -5.77
C ALA A 34 4.62 -6.10 -5.60
N PRO A 35 4.92 -7.39 -5.40
CA PRO A 35 6.30 -7.85 -5.26
C PRO A 35 7.07 -7.62 -6.55
N VAL A 36 8.33 -7.21 -6.43
CA VAL A 36 9.24 -7.00 -7.55
C VAL A 36 10.42 -7.97 -7.42
N PRO A 37 10.57 -8.96 -8.32
CA PRO A 37 11.69 -9.89 -8.26
C PRO A 37 13.03 -9.19 -8.33
N PHE A 38 13.99 -9.63 -7.51
CA PHE A 38 15.37 -9.19 -7.61
C PHE A 38 16.07 -9.88 -8.79
N SER A 39 16.82 -9.13 -9.61
CA SER A 39 17.45 -9.68 -10.83
C SER A 39 18.48 -10.79 -10.60
N LYS A 40 18.98 -10.94 -9.36
CA LYS A 40 19.91 -12.00 -8.95
C LYS A 40 19.31 -12.90 -7.86
N ALA A 41 17.99 -13.03 -7.80
CA ALA A 41 17.32 -14.02 -6.94
C ALA A 41 17.92 -15.42 -7.12
N GLY A 42 18.09 -16.14 -6.01
CA GLY A 42 18.73 -17.47 -5.99
C GLY A 42 20.23 -17.53 -6.28
N VAL A 43 20.89 -16.43 -6.65
CA VAL A 43 22.34 -16.41 -6.92
C VAL A 43 23.12 -16.26 -5.61
N SER A 44 24.10 -17.15 -5.40
CA SER A 44 25.05 -17.06 -4.28
C SER A 44 26.41 -16.54 -4.78
N PRO A 45 26.85 -15.32 -4.39
CA PRO A 45 28.13 -14.78 -4.83
C PRO A 45 29.31 -15.58 -4.23
N SER A 46 30.18 -16.08 -5.12
CA SER A 46 31.26 -17.02 -4.76
C SER A 46 32.55 -16.36 -4.23
N THR A 47 32.69 -15.04 -4.37
CA THR A 47 33.88 -14.29 -3.94
C THR A 47 33.45 -12.98 -3.28
N GLU A 48 34.34 -12.37 -2.49
CA GLU A 48 34.06 -11.10 -1.83
C GLU A 48 33.74 -9.96 -2.83
N GLY A 49 34.52 -9.86 -3.92
CA GLY A 49 34.23 -8.88 -4.98
C GLY A 49 32.84 -9.06 -5.59
N LYS A 50 32.40 -10.31 -5.84
CA LYS A 50 31.04 -10.59 -6.32
C LYS A 50 29.98 -10.26 -5.28
N ARG A 51 30.27 -10.43 -3.98
CA ARG A 51 29.36 -10.10 -2.88
C ARG A 51 29.11 -8.59 -2.79
N ILE A 52 30.17 -7.78 -2.92
CA ILE A 52 30.05 -6.32 -2.95
C ILE A 52 29.17 -5.88 -4.14
N ILE A 53 29.41 -6.43 -5.33
CA ILE A 53 28.61 -6.13 -6.52
C ILE A 53 27.14 -6.55 -6.30
N TYR A 54 26.90 -7.75 -5.77
CA TYR A 54 25.57 -8.27 -5.49
C TYR A 54 24.79 -7.35 -4.54
N ASN A 55 25.38 -6.97 -3.40
CA ASN A 55 24.75 -6.09 -2.42
C ASN A 55 24.49 -4.69 -2.99
N THR A 56 25.45 -4.15 -3.76
CA THR A 56 25.30 -2.84 -4.41
C THR A 56 24.14 -2.86 -5.42
N LEU A 57 23.98 -3.95 -6.16
CA LEU A 57 22.88 -4.14 -7.09
C LEU A 57 21.54 -4.31 -6.36
N TYR A 58 21.51 -5.09 -5.30
CA TYR A 58 20.34 -5.29 -4.45
C TYR A 58 19.78 -3.96 -3.95
N GLU A 59 20.61 -3.11 -3.32
CA GLU A 59 20.17 -1.81 -2.81
C GLU A 59 19.68 -0.87 -3.92
N LYS A 60 20.34 -0.89 -5.10
CA LYS A 60 19.93 -0.09 -6.25
C LYS A 60 18.56 -0.51 -6.78
N GLU A 61 18.31 -1.81 -6.92
CA GLU A 61 17.02 -2.34 -7.39
C GLU A 61 15.93 -2.15 -6.35
N LYS A 62 16.24 -2.39 -5.07
CA LYS A 62 15.34 -2.15 -3.94
C LYS A 62 14.84 -0.72 -3.90
N ARG A 63 15.70 0.27 -4.10
CA ARG A 63 15.30 1.68 -4.17
C ARG A 63 14.36 1.97 -5.34
N ARG A 64 14.58 1.35 -6.50
CA ARG A 64 13.66 1.46 -7.65
C ARG A 64 12.30 0.84 -7.35
N ALA A 65 12.30 -0.32 -6.69
CA ALA A 65 11.08 -0.99 -6.24
C ALA A 65 10.33 -0.17 -5.18
N LEU A 66 11.04 0.47 -4.25
CA LEU A 66 10.47 1.38 -3.25
C LEU A 66 9.79 2.59 -3.91
N GLU A 67 10.42 3.19 -4.92
CA GLU A 67 9.80 4.28 -5.68
C GLU A 67 8.56 3.84 -6.48
N LYS A 68 8.54 2.59 -6.97
CA LYS A 68 7.36 2.00 -7.62
C LYS A 68 6.25 1.76 -6.61
N ALA A 69 6.56 1.14 -5.47
CA ALA A 69 5.61 0.94 -4.38
C ALA A 69 5.03 2.27 -3.90
N ALA A 70 5.83 3.32 -3.80
CA ALA A 70 5.34 4.64 -3.41
C ALA A 70 4.31 5.22 -4.38
N ARG A 71 4.46 4.98 -5.70
CA ARG A 71 3.43 5.38 -6.69
C ARG A 71 2.15 4.57 -6.52
N GLU A 72 2.25 3.26 -6.36
CA GLU A 72 1.07 2.41 -6.05
C GLU A 72 0.38 2.87 -4.75
N GLY A 73 1.16 3.29 -3.75
CA GLY A 73 0.65 3.81 -2.49
C GLY A 73 -0.11 5.14 -2.61
N GLU A 74 0.26 6.01 -3.58
CA GLU A 74 -0.46 7.28 -3.84
C GLU A 74 -1.89 7.04 -4.34
N GLU A 75 -2.18 5.87 -4.91
CA GLU A 75 -3.52 5.53 -5.41
C GLU A 75 -4.46 5.05 -4.30
N VAL A 76 -3.93 4.57 -3.17
CA VAL A 76 -4.70 3.87 -2.13
C VAL A 76 -4.62 4.51 -0.74
N PHE A 77 -3.75 5.52 -0.55
CA PHE A 77 -3.62 6.28 0.68
C PHE A 77 -3.65 7.78 0.47
N ASN A 78 -4.15 8.46 1.49
CA ASN A 78 -4.26 9.91 1.60
C ASN A 78 -3.63 10.39 2.92
N ILE A 79 -3.29 11.68 2.99
CA ILE A 79 -2.85 12.34 4.21
C ILE A 79 -3.97 13.23 4.71
N CYS A 80 -4.45 12.99 5.94
CA CYS A 80 -5.44 13.89 6.52
C CYS A 80 -4.84 15.29 6.74
N PRO A 81 -5.44 16.36 6.21
CA PRO A 81 -4.89 17.71 6.33
C PRO A 81 -4.87 18.21 7.78
N ILE A 82 -5.79 17.72 8.62
CA ILE A 82 -5.95 18.13 10.01
C ILE A 82 -4.99 17.41 10.95
N CYS A 83 -4.92 16.07 10.88
CA CYS A 83 -4.11 15.28 11.83
C CYS A 83 -2.83 14.69 11.23
N ARG A 84 -2.57 14.90 9.93
CA ARG A 84 -1.36 14.47 9.19
C ARG A 84 -1.10 12.95 9.16
N ARG A 85 -2.02 12.16 9.69
CA ARG A 85 -2.02 10.68 9.62
C ARG A 85 -2.21 10.20 8.19
N LEU A 86 -1.64 9.03 7.89
CA LEU A 86 -1.78 8.28 6.65
C LEU A 86 -3.04 7.40 6.70
N ILE A 87 -3.94 7.58 5.74
CA ILE A 87 -5.32 7.06 5.80
C ILE A 87 -5.65 6.36 4.48
N CYS A 88 -6.13 5.12 4.52
CA CYS A 88 -6.53 4.43 3.30
C CYS A 88 -7.83 5.01 2.70
N ASN A 89 -8.09 4.73 1.43
CA ASN A 89 -9.29 5.21 0.71
C ASN A 89 -10.63 4.80 1.35
N GLU A 90 -10.68 3.75 2.18
CA GLU A 90 -11.89 3.37 2.92
C GLU A 90 -12.16 4.26 4.15
N CYS A 91 -11.11 4.89 4.67
CA CYS A 91 -11.14 5.71 5.89
C CYS A 91 -10.96 7.21 5.63
N PHE A 92 -10.65 7.59 4.39
CA PHE A 92 -10.59 8.97 3.93
C PHE A 92 -11.91 9.32 3.24
N LEU A 93 -12.57 10.36 3.74
CA LEU A 93 -13.88 10.81 3.31
C LEU A 93 -13.72 12.00 2.39
N ILE A 94 -14.43 11.96 1.27
CA ILE A 94 -14.69 13.09 0.40
C ILE A 94 -15.82 13.89 1.06
N CYS A 95 -15.51 15.08 1.53
CA CYS A 95 -16.45 16.00 2.17
C CYS A 95 -16.66 17.22 1.27
N ASP A 96 -17.68 18.04 1.56
CA ASP A 96 -18.02 19.18 0.70
C ASP A 96 -16.90 20.24 0.65
N ASP A 97 -16.30 20.56 1.80
CA ASP A 97 -15.29 21.62 1.91
C ASP A 97 -13.84 21.09 1.92
N LEU A 98 -13.59 20.02 2.68
CA LEU A 98 -12.25 19.50 2.89
C LEU A 98 -12.28 18.00 3.15
N ASP A 99 -11.51 17.22 2.40
CA ASP A 99 -11.43 15.78 2.60
C ASP A 99 -10.69 15.40 3.89
N LEU A 100 -11.26 14.49 4.67
CA LEU A 100 -10.84 14.20 6.04
C LEU A 100 -10.75 12.71 6.31
N CYS A 101 -9.99 12.31 7.34
CA CYS A 101 -10.21 10.99 7.91
C CYS A 101 -11.50 10.96 8.72
N ARG A 102 -12.10 9.77 8.86
CA ARG A 102 -13.33 9.55 9.65
C ARG A 102 -13.28 10.21 11.03
N ALA A 103 -12.20 10.02 11.80
CA ALA A 103 -12.06 10.65 13.12
C ALA A 103 -12.03 12.19 13.09
N CYS A 104 -11.42 12.81 12.08
CA CYS A 104 -11.44 14.28 11.97
C CYS A 104 -12.79 14.80 11.49
N ALA A 105 -13.43 14.13 10.54
CA ALA A 105 -14.77 14.48 10.08
C ALA A 105 -15.77 14.43 11.25
N LEU A 106 -15.80 13.32 12.00
CA LEU A 106 -16.66 13.18 13.18
C LEU A 106 -16.41 14.28 14.22
N ARG A 107 -15.14 14.61 14.49
CA ARG A 107 -14.79 15.65 15.47
C ARG A 107 -15.18 17.06 15.04
N LEU A 108 -15.19 17.33 13.73
CA LEU A 108 -15.53 18.64 13.16
C LEU A 108 -17.02 18.76 12.77
N GLY A 109 -17.76 17.65 12.81
CA GLY A 109 -19.17 17.62 12.40
C GLY A 109 -19.37 17.54 10.88
N GLU A 110 -18.32 17.17 10.14
CA GLU A 110 -18.36 17.02 8.69
C GLU A 110 -18.92 15.64 8.28
N ALA A 111 -19.73 15.63 7.23
CA ALA A 111 -20.20 14.41 6.57
C ALA A 111 -19.40 14.17 5.28
N GLY A 112 -19.34 12.93 4.82
CA GLY A 112 -18.66 12.59 3.57
C GLY A 112 -18.71 11.11 3.24
N GLU A 113 -18.35 10.79 2.00
CA GLU A 113 -18.32 9.41 1.50
C GLU A 113 -16.88 8.92 1.35
N PRO A 114 -16.57 7.64 1.66
CA PRO A 114 -15.22 7.11 1.45
C PRO A 114 -14.76 7.22 -0.02
N VAL A 115 -13.48 7.56 -0.24
CA VAL A 115 -12.86 7.57 -1.58
C VAL A 115 -13.06 6.24 -2.33
N SER A 116 -13.12 5.12 -1.62
CA SER A 116 -13.36 3.79 -2.21
C SER A 116 -14.81 3.54 -2.67
N GLY A 117 -15.65 4.58 -2.75
CA GLY A 117 -17.07 4.52 -3.13
C GLY A 117 -17.31 4.07 -4.57
N LYS A 118 -17.34 2.74 -4.77
CA LYS A 118 -17.92 1.88 -5.83
C LYS A 118 -16.92 0.89 -6.43
N SER A 119 -16.58 -0.15 -5.67
CA SER A 119 -16.31 -1.46 -6.29
C SER A 119 -17.65 -2.20 -6.39
N ASN A 120 -18.10 -2.48 -7.61
CA ASN A 120 -19.30 -3.23 -7.95
C ASN A 120 -19.59 -4.38 -6.97
N GLU A 121 -20.83 -4.46 -6.49
CA GLU A 121 -21.42 -5.72 -6.05
C GLU A 121 -21.27 -6.72 -7.20
N THR A 122 -20.31 -7.64 -7.11
CA THR A 122 -20.35 -8.88 -7.87
C THR A 122 -21.11 -9.91 -7.05
N GLU A 123 -22.40 -9.95 -7.33
CA GLU A 123 -23.31 -11.05 -7.08
C GLU A 123 -22.76 -12.34 -7.73
N HIS A 124 -22.01 -13.13 -6.96
CA HIS A 124 -21.68 -14.54 -7.19
C HIS A 124 -21.12 -15.05 -5.85
N VAL A 125 -21.80 -15.83 -5.01
CA VAL A 125 -22.46 -17.11 -5.27
C VAL A 125 -23.53 -17.32 -4.19
N ARG A 126 -24.81 -17.19 -4.57
CA ARG A 126 -25.91 -17.91 -3.94
C ARG A 126 -26.73 -18.55 -5.06
N LYS A 127 -26.29 -19.71 -5.54
CA LYS A 127 -27.10 -20.67 -6.31
C LYS A 127 -26.34 -21.97 -6.53
N THR A 128 -26.27 -22.80 -5.50
CA THR A 128 -26.18 -24.26 -5.69
C THR A 128 -26.87 -25.01 -4.54
N THR A 129 -28.18 -24.82 -4.44
CA THR A 129 -29.09 -25.82 -3.86
C THR A 129 -30.41 -25.76 -4.63
N ALA A 130 -30.40 -26.31 -5.85
CA ALA A 130 -31.60 -26.66 -6.61
C ALA A 130 -31.23 -27.62 -7.75
N ALA A 131 -30.79 -28.83 -7.40
CA ALA A 131 -30.79 -30.00 -8.30
C ALA A 131 -30.57 -31.28 -7.49
N LEU A 132 -31.61 -31.71 -6.78
CA LEU A 132 -31.85 -33.11 -6.40
C LEU A 132 -33.31 -33.19 -5.93
N LYS A 133 -34.20 -33.26 -6.92
CA LYS A 133 -35.44 -34.03 -6.87
C LYS A 133 -35.39 -34.98 -8.06
#